data_AF-A0A9X9F0H9-F1
#
_entry.id   AF-A0A9X9F0H9-F1
#
_cell.length_a   1.000
_cell.length_b   1.000
_cell.length_c   1.000
_cell.angle_alpha   90.00
_cell.angle_beta   90.00
_cell.angle_gamma   90.00
#
_symmetry.space_group_name_H-M   'P 1'
#
loop_
_entity.id
_entity.type
_entity.pdbx_description
1 polymer ?
#
loop_
_entity_poly.entity_id
_entity_poly.type
_entity_poly.pdbx_seq_one_letter_code
_entity_poly.pdbx_strand_id
1 'polypeptide(L)'
;KFEDAVAEVPFLEGESDLQMKQRQMSYMFITRFLPFMLERKDRTSMMNGFEVRVPFCDYRLVEYLWNVPFEMKSIDNIEKGILRRDFENVLT
;
A
#
# COMPACT_ATOMS: atom_id res chain seq x y z
N LYS A 1 -0.05 20.55 3.18
CA LYS A 1 0.67 20.44 4.48
C LYS A 1 0.26 19.13 5.14
N PHE A 2 0.90 18.70 6.24
CA PHE A 2 0.56 17.42 6.90
C PHE A 2 -0.92 17.39 7.35
N GLU A 3 -1.38 18.47 7.99
CA GLU A 3 -2.74 18.59 8.51
C GLU A 3 -3.80 18.48 7.41
N ASP A 4 -3.59 19.13 6.26
CA ASP A 4 -4.50 19.02 5.11
C ASP A 4 -4.63 17.57 4.62
N ALA A 5 -3.50 16.84 4.56
CA ALA A 5 -3.49 15.46 4.09
C ALA A 5 -4.16 14.49 5.07
N VAL A 6 -4.12 14.78 6.38
CA VAL A 6 -4.86 14.02 7.39
C VAL A 6 -6.36 14.27 7.27
N ALA A 7 -6.78 15.50 6.94
CA ALA A 7 -8.18 15.85 6.75
C ALA A 7 -8.81 15.18 5.51
N GLU A 8 -8.02 14.79 4.51
CA GLU A 8 -8.48 14.05 3.33
C GLU A 8 -8.76 12.55 3.61
N VAL A 9 -8.28 12.02 4.73
CA VAL A 9 -8.40 10.59 5.03
C VAL A 9 -9.85 10.24 5.37
N PRO A 10 -10.48 9.28 4.67
CA PRO A 10 -11.84 8.87 4.98
C PRO A 10 -11.89 8.21 6.36
N PHE A 11 -12.76 8.71 7.23
CA PHE A 11 -13.07 8.12 8.53
C PHE A 11 -14.07 6.97 8.36
N LEU A 12 -13.88 5.88 9.12
CA LEU A 12 -14.84 4.80 9.21
C LEU A 12 -15.35 4.66 10.64
N GLU A 13 -16.67 4.50 10.78
CA GLU A 13 -17.30 4.27 12.08
C GLU A 13 -16.85 2.92 12.66
N GLY A 14 -16.49 2.92 13.95
CA GLY A 14 -16.06 1.72 14.67
C GLY A 14 -14.58 1.39 14.59
N GLU A 15 -13.74 2.22 13.97
CA GLU A 15 -12.28 2.04 14.00
C GLU A 15 -11.68 2.41 15.37
N SER A 16 -10.75 1.59 15.84
CA SER A 16 -9.88 1.93 16.97
C SER A 16 -8.85 3.00 16.59
N ASP A 17 -8.30 3.70 17.60
CA ASP A 17 -7.22 4.69 17.41
C ASP A 17 -6.03 4.14 16.60
N LEU A 18 -5.72 2.85 16.78
CA LEU A 18 -4.65 2.18 16.04
C LEU A 18 -5.00 2.02 14.57
N GLN A 19 -6.22 1.56 14.26
CA GLN A 19 -6.70 1.37 12.88
C GLN A 19 -6.79 2.72 12.14
N MET A 20 -7.24 3.77 12.82
CA MET A 20 -7.27 5.13 12.28
C MET A 20 -5.86 5.60 11.88
N LYS A 21 -4.86 5.42 12.77
CA LYS A 21 -3.46 5.77 12.48
C LYS A 21 -2.90 4.96 11.31
N GLN A 22 -3.21 3.67 11.25
CA GLN A 22 -2.82 2.79 10.14
C GLN A 22 -3.43 3.25 8.80
N ARG A 23 -4.70 3.67 8.81
CA ARG A 23 -5.39 4.21 7.63
C ARG A 23 -4.77 5.52 7.18
N GLN A 24 -4.50 6.45 8.10
CA GLN A 24 -3.81 7.71 7.80
C GLN A 24 -2.43 7.46 7.18
N MET A 25 -1.63 6.57 7.77
CA MET A 25 -0.32 6.19 7.24
C MET A 25 -0.42 5.59 5.84
N SER A 26 -1.39 4.70 5.62
CA SER A 26 -1.62 4.06 4.32
C SER A 26 -2.06 5.07 3.25
N TYR A 27 -2.96 5.99 3.61
CA TYR A 27 -3.41 7.06 2.71
C TYR A 27 -2.25 7.95 2.28
N MET A 28 -1.46 8.41 3.25
CA MET A 28 -0.27 9.24 3.03
C MET A 28 0.76 8.53 2.16
N PHE A 29 0.99 7.23 2.40
CA PHE A 29 1.87 6.43 1.58
C PHE A 29 1.41 6.42 0.12
N ILE A 30 0.14 6.09 -0.13
CA ILE A 30 -0.41 5.98 -1.50
C ILE A 30 -0.41 7.34 -2.20
N THR A 31 -0.82 8.40 -1.51
CA THR A 31 -1.07 9.71 -2.16
C THR A 31 0.13 10.64 -2.21
N ARG A 32 1.15 10.44 -1.36
CA ARG A 32 2.32 11.33 -1.27
C ARG A 32 3.64 10.62 -1.51
N PHE A 33 3.81 9.39 -1.02
CA PHE A 33 5.10 8.69 -1.10
C PHE A 33 5.23 7.79 -2.33
N LEU A 34 4.17 7.08 -2.70
CA LEU A 34 4.15 6.18 -3.86
C LEU A 34 4.46 6.91 -5.18
N PRO A 35 3.92 8.11 -5.48
CA PRO A 35 4.26 8.84 -6.71
C PRO A 35 5.76 9.12 -6.82
N PHE A 36 6.41 9.49 -5.71
CA PHE A 36 7.85 9.71 -5.66
C PHE A 36 8.63 8.42 -5.96
N MET A 37 8.19 7.27 -5.42
CA MET A 37 8.81 5.97 -5.72
C MET A 37 8.65 5.58 -7.19
N LEU A 38 7.47 5.81 -7.77
CA LEU A 38 7.18 5.51 -9.18
C LEU A 38 8.04 6.36 -10.12
N GLU A 39 8.13 7.66 -9.85
CA GLU A 39 8.97 8.58 -10.63
C GLU A 39 10.45 8.16 -10.60
N ARG A 40 10.94 7.75 -9.42
CA ARG A 40 12.31 7.25 -9.27
C ARG A 40 12.53 5.94 -10.05
N LYS A 41 11.58 5.00 -9.96
CA LYS A 41 11.60 3.75 -10.73
C LYS A 41 11.65 4.03 -12.25
N ASP A 42 10.78 4.91 -12.73
CA ASP A 42 10.70 5.27 -14.16
C ASP A 42 12.01 5.91 -14.62
N ARG A 43 12.53 6.92 -13.91
CA ARG A 43 13.81 7.57 -14.25
C ARG A 43 14.97 6.59 -14.36
N THR A 44 15.12 5.69 -13.39
CA THR A 44 16.23 4.72 -13.39
C THR A 44 16.10 3.70 -14.52
N SER A 45 14.89 3.21 -14.78
CA SER A 45 14.65 2.20 -15.81
C SER A 45 14.85 2.76 -17.23
N MET A 46 14.31 3.96 -17.47
CA MET A 46 14.39 4.61 -18.78
C MET A 46 15.80 5.12 -19.11
N MET A 47 16.66 5.32 -18.11
CA MET A 47 18.08 5.64 -18.34
C MET A 47 18.80 4.57 -19.17
N ASN A 48 18.32 3.31 -19.13
CA ASN A 48 18.84 2.21 -19.93
C ASN A 48 17.82 1.69 -20.96
N GLY A 49 16.76 2.45 -21.25
CA GLY A 49 15.70 2.05 -22.20
C GLY A 49 14.88 0.82 -21.76
N PHE A 50 14.86 0.50 -20.47
CA PHE A 50 14.13 -0.65 -19.93
C PHE A 50 12.78 -0.20 -19.32
N GLU A 51 11.69 -0.87 -19.67
CA GLU A 51 10.37 -0.57 -19.08
C GLU A 51 10.06 -1.51 -17.91
N VAL A 52 9.95 -0.95 -16.70
CA VAL A 52 9.57 -1.69 -15.49
C VAL A 52 8.07 -1.58 -15.24
N ARG A 53 7.39 -2.73 -15.24
CA ARG A 53 5.99 -2.87 -14.85
C ARG A 53 5.85 -3.08 -13.34
N VAL A 54 4.80 -2.52 -12.75
CA VAL A 54 4.52 -2.57 -11.31
C VAL A 54 3.14 -3.21 -11.05
N PRO A 55 3.00 -4.53 -11.18
CA PRO A 55 1.70 -5.21 -11.13
C PRO A 55 0.95 -4.97 -9.81
N PHE A 56 1.66 -4.87 -8.68
CA PHE A 56 1.05 -4.58 -7.37
C PHE A 56 0.56 -3.14 -7.19
N CYS A 57 0.90 -2.23 -8.11
CA CYS A 57 0.38 -0.86 -8.12
C CYS A 57 -0.85 -0.70 -9.02
N ASP A 58 -1.48 -1.81 -9.45
CA ASP A 58 -2.77 -1.76 -10.15
C ASP A 58 -3.85 -1.18 -9.23
N TYR A 59 -4.62 -0.21 -9.74
CA TYR A 59 -5.64 0.49 -8.95
C TYR A 59 -6.68 -0.48 -8.35
N ARG A 60 -7.01 -1.57 -9.05
CA ARG A 60 -7.99 -2.57 -8.59
C ARG A 60 -7.48 -3.32 -7.36
N LEU A 61 -6.18 -3.66 -7.36
CA LEU A 61 -5.55 -4.31 -6.21
C LEU A 61 -5.46 -3.36 -5.02
N VAL A 62 -5.11 -2.09 -5.27
CA VAL A 62 -5.04 -1.07 -4.23
C VAL A 62 -6.42 -0.81 -3.61
N GLU A 63 -7.47 -0.65 -4.42
CA GLU A 63 -8.86 -0.48 -3.96
C GLU A 63 -9.36 -1.67 -3.16
N TYR A 64 -9.05 -2.89 -3.61
CA TYR A 64 -9.36 -4.10 -2.86
C TYR A 64 -8.66 -4.11 -1.49
N LEU A 65 -7.34 -3.96 -1.48
CA LEU A 65 -6.53 -3.97 -0.25
C LEU A 65 -6.86 -2.81 0.70
N TRP A 66 -7.36 -1.68 0.18
CA TRP A 66 -7.79 -0.55 1.01
C TRP A 66 -8.87 -0.97 2.03
N ASN A 67 -9.77 -1.87 1.64
CA ASN A 67 -10.89 -2.32 2.45
C ASN A 67 -10.58 -3.55 3.33
N VAL A 68 -9.44 -4.19 3.14
CA VAL A 68 -9.05 -5.37 3.93
C VAL A 68 -8.62 -4.97 5.35
N PRO A 69 -9.13 -5.64 6.41
CA PRO A 69 -8.72 -5.40 7.80
C PRO A 69 -7.22 -5.56 8.02
N PHE A 70 -6.67 -4.79 8.95
CA PHE A 70 -5.23 -4.84 9.21
C PHE A 70 -4.78 -6.20 9.75
N GLU A 71 -5.58 -6.87 10.60
CA GLU A 71 -5.20 -8.18 11.15
C GLU A 71 -5.01 -9.23 10.04
N MET A 72 -5.79 -9.13 8.95
CA MET A 72 -5.63 -10.00 7.78
C MET A 72 -4.38 -9.64 6.96
N LYS A 73 -4.06 -8.35 6.82
CA LYS A 73 -2.84 -7.89 6.13
C LYS A 73 -1.57 -8.37 6.83
N SER A 74 -1.61 -8.46 8.16
CA SER A 74 -0.50 -8.88 9.02
C SER A 74 -0.74 -10.24 9.70
N ILE A 75 -1.42 -11.17 9.01
CA ILE A 75 -1.66 -12.52 9.53
C ILE A 75 -0.32 -13.17 9.93
N ASP A 76 -0.33 -14.00 11.00
CA ASP A 76 0.87 -14.56 11.64
C ASP A 76 1.85 -13.53 12.23
N ASN A 77 1.41 -12.29 12.45
CA ASN A 77 2.25 -11.17 12.88
C ASN A 77 3.43 -10.90 11.93
N ILE A 78 3.31 -11.29 10.66
CA ILE A 78 4.30 -11.00 9.62
C ILE A 78 3.79 -9.93 8.66
N GLU A 79 4.69 -9.08 8.21
CA GLU A 79 4.40 -8.10 7.17
C GLU A 79 4.01 -8.80 5.87
N LYS A 80 2.99 -8.25 5.19
CA LYS A 80 2.45 -8.83 3.94
C LYS A 80 2.04 -10.29 4.13
N GLY A 81 1.52 -10.64 5.31
CA GLY A 81 1.25 -12.04 5.67
C GLY A 81 0.28 -12.73 4.71
N ILE A 82 -0.77 -12.03 4.28
CA ILE A 82 -1.71 -12.57 3.28
C ILE A 82 -1.00 -12.94 1.96
N LEU A 83 -0.07 -12.10 1.51
CA LEU A 83 0.72 -12.34 0.29
C LEU A 83 1.70 -13.50 0.50
N ARG A 84 2.36 -13.57 1.65
CA ARG A 84 3.32 -14.63 1.95
C ARG A 84 2.66 -16.01 2.03
N ARG A 85 1.48 -16.11 2.65
CA ARG A 85 0.69 -17.35 2.69
C ARG A 85 0.22 -17.77 1.29
N ASP A 86 -0.28 -16.84 0.49
CA ASP A 86 -0.77 -17.15 -0.86
C ASP A 86 0.33 -17.71 -1.76
N PHE A 87 1.56 -17.19 -1.63
CA PHE A 87 2.72 -17.61 -2.41
C PHE A 87 3.48 -18.81 -1.83
N GLU A 88 3.09 -19.34 -0.67
CA GLU A 88 3.79 -20.46 -0.02
C GLU A 88 3.93 -21.66 -0.95
N ASN A 89 2.85 -22.03 -1.66
CA ASN A 89 2.83 -23.17 -2.57
C ASN A 89 3.47 -22.90 -3.95
N VAL A 90 3.85 -21.66 -4.25
CA VAL A 90 4.47 -21.27 -5.52
C VAL A 90 6.00 -21.16 -5.38
N LEU A 91 6.48 -20.84 -4.18
CA LEU A 91 7.89 -20.61 -3.87
C LEU A 91 8.56 -21.80 -3.15
N THR A 92 7.83 -22.90 -2.95
CA THR A 92 8.32 -24.16 -2.36
C THR A 92 8.66 -25.16 -3.46
#